data_AF-A0A5A7YXT2-F1
#
_entry.id   AF-A0A5A7YXT2-F1
#
_cell.length_a   1.000
_cell.length_b   1.000
_cell.length_c   1.000
_cell.angle_alpha   90.00
_cell.angle_beta   90.00
_cell.angle_gamma   90.00
#
_symmetry.space_group_name_H-M   'P 1'
#
loop_
_entity.id
_entity.type
_entity.pdbx_description
1 polymer ?
#
loop_
_entity_poly.entity_id
_entity_poly.type
_entity_poly.pdbx_seq_one_letter_code
_entity_poly.pdbx_strand_id
1 'polypeptide(L)'
;MRRIVTAAESPLALARSWLLARPVDTSTLAAAAAHGPDNLIVDLEDGIPFAGKPAAREFAREWLGAHHGWVRVNNVTTPHFAADIAAVTGLPGLLGIVLSKTESAADVKLCAEALPDVPIIAMIESAYSLLHAAAIADTPPVVRLICRSVCQGAG
;
A
#
# COMPACT_ATOMS: atom_id res chain seq x y z
N MET A 1 -16.11 22.98 11.63
CA MET A 1 -17.01 21.92 12.14
C MET A 1 -16.64 20.63 11.41
N ARG A 2 -15.74 19.80 11.98
CA ARG A 2 -15.32 18.55 11.35
C ARG A 2 -16.39 17.50 11.62
N ARG A 3 -17.01 16.97 10.56
CA ARG A 3 -17.97 15.88 10.64
C ARG A 3 -17.20 14.66 11.18
N ILE A 4 -17.61 14.14 12.34
CA ILE A 4 -17.09 12.86 12.84
C ILE A 4 -17.69 11.80 11.93
N VAL A 5 -16.95 11.41 10.90
CA VAL A 5 -17.29 10.25 10.07
C VAL A 5 -16.95 9.04 10.92
N THR A 6 -17.94 8.21 11.24
CA THR A 6 -17.69 6.95 11.96
C THR A 6 -16.83 6.03 11.08
N ALA A 7 -16.05 5.12 11.67
CA ALA A 7 -15.23 4.19 10.88
C ALA A 7 -16.06 3.45 9.81
N ALA A 8 -17.33 3.13 10.09
CA ALA A 8 -18.26 2.50 9.16
C ALA A 8 -18.70 3.39 7.97
N GLU A 9 -18.60 4.72 8.08
CA GLU A 9 -18.99 5.68 7.05
C GLU A 9 -17.80 6.21 6.23
N SER A 10 -16.57 5.81 6.57
CA SER A 10 -15.38 6.16 5.80
C SER A 10 -15.46 5.55 4.38
N PRO A 11 -15.09 6.29 3.32
CA PRO A 11 -14.98 5.73 1.97
C PRO A 11 -14.15 4.44 1.92
N LEU A 12 -13.17 4.28 2.82
CA LEU A 12 -12.37 3.07 2.95
C LEU A 12 -13.14 1.90 3.57
N ALA A 13 -14.03 2.15 4.53
CA ALA A 13 -14.83 1.08 5.13
C ALA A 13 -15.90 0.57 4.17
N LEU A 14 -16.43 1.46 3.33
CA LEU A 14 -17.38 1.11 2.27
C LEU A 14 -16.72 0.55 1.00
N ALA A 15 -15.38 0.53 0.92
CA ALA A 15 -14.67 0.03 -0.25
C ALA A 15 -14.88 -1.48 -0.44
N ARG A 16 -15.54 -1.83 -1.55
CA ARG A 16 -15.88 -3.19 -2.03
C ARG A 16 -14.87 -3.71 -3.04
N SER A 17 -14.24 -2.83 -3.82
CA SER A 17 -13.26 -3.21 -4.84
C SER A 17 -11.94 -2.47 -4.69
N TRP A 18 -10.85 -3.24 -4.82
CA TRP A 18 -9.48 -2.75 -4.81
C TRP A 18 -8.79 -3.30 -6.05
N LEU A 19 -8.24 -2.44 -6.89
CA LEU A 19 -7.54 -2.85 -8.11
C LEU A 19 -6.05 -2.58 -7.95
N LEU A 20 -5.25 -3.64 -8.00
CA LEU A 20 -3.80 -3.55 -8.04
C LEU A 20 -3.34 -3.35 -9.49
N ALA A 21 -2.58 -2.28 -9.74
CA ALA A 21 -2.08 -1.93 -11.07
C ALA A 21 -0.58 -1.66 -11.04
N ARG A 22 0.11 -2.17 -12.06
CA ARG A 22 1.56 -1.95 -12.21
C ARG A 22 1.81 -0.65 -12.96
N PRO A 23 2.62 0.27 -12.44
CA PRO A 23 3.02 1.50 -13.12
C PRO A 23 4.09 1.19 -14.18
N VAL A 24 3.70 0.59 -15.31
CA VAL A 24 4.61 0.41 -16.46
C VAL A 24 4.80 1.74 -17.21
N ASP A 25 3.72 2.52 -17.27
CA ASP A 25 3.64 3.91 -17.69
C ASP A 25 2.36 4.54 -17.09
N THR A 26 2.15 5.85 -17.23
CA THR A 26 0.96 6.51 -16.70
C THR A 26 -0.34 6.10 -17.39
N SER A 27 -0.29 5.63 -18.64
CA SER A 27 -1.48 5.17 -19.37
C SER A 27 -2.02 3.85 -18.81
N THR A 28 -1.15 2.97 -18.31
CA THR A 28 -1.59 1.73 -17.64
C THR A 28 -2.36 1.99 -16.35
N LEU A 29 -1.95 3.00 -15.58
CA LEU A 29 -2.67 3.44 -14.38
C LEU A 29 -3.99 4.14 -14.75
N ALA A 30 -4.00 4.93 -15.82
CA ALA A 30 -5.21 5.54 -16.34
C ALA A 30 -6.24 4.50 -16.79
N ALA A 31 -5.81 3.46 -17.52
CA ALA A 31 -6.66 2.36 -17.92
C ALA A 31 -7.20 1.60 -16.71
N ALA A 32 -6.37 1.35 -15.70
CA ALA A 32 -6.81 0.72 -14.45
C ALA A 32 -7.86 1.57 -13.71
N ALA A 33 -7.63 2.87 -13.58
CA ALA A 33 -8.57 3.81 -12.96
C ALA A 33 -9.91 3.88 -13.72
N ALA A 34 -9.89 3.77 -15.05
CA ALA A 34 -11.09 3.79 -15.89
C ALA A 34 -12.04 2.61 -15.63
N HIS A 35 -11.58 1.52 -15.01
CA HIS A 35 -12.45 0.42 -14.57
C HIS A 35 -13.30 0.76 -13.33
N GLY A 36 -13.09 1.94 -12.71
CA GLY A 36 -13.88 2.44 -11.59
C GLY A 36 -13.78 1.60 -10.31
N PRO A 37 -12.58 1.16 -9.86
CA PRO A 37 -12.46 0.53 -8.56
C PRO A 37 -12.73 1.54 -7.44
N ASP A 38 -13.18 1.07 -6.26
CA ASP A 38 -13.34 1.97 -5.11
C ASP A 38 -11.96 2.49 -4.66
N ASN A 39 -10.89 1.68 -4.80
CA ASN A 39 -9.50 2.11 -4.60
C ASN A 39 -8.55 1.50 -5.62
N LEU A 40 -7.64 2.31 -6.16
CA LEU A 40 -6.51 1.87 -6.97
C LEU A 40 -5.26 1.73 -6.09
N ILE A 41 -4.56 0.60 -6.21
CA ILE A 41 -3.26 0.36 -5.58
C ILE A 41 -2.20 0.36 -6.67
N VAL A 42 -1.26 1.31 -6.61
CA VAL A 42 -0.08 1.37 -7.48
C VAL A 42 1.00 0.43 -6.93
N ASP A 43 1.43 -0.53 -7.74
CA ASP A 43 2.31 -1.61 -7.31
C ASP A 43 3.80 -1.31 -7.52
N LEU A 44 4.61 -1.26 -6.45
CA LEU A 44 6.07 -1.14 -6.51
C LEU A 44 6.80 -2.43 -6.10
N GLU A 45 6.07 -3.50 -5.80
CA GLU A 45 6.60 -4.73 -5.21
C GLU A 45 6.80 -5.85 -6.25
N ASP A 46 6.11 -6.99 -6.14
CA ASP A 46 6.32 -8.20 -6.94
C ASP A 46 5.89 -8.04 -8.40
N GLY A 47 5.00 -7.07 -8.70
CA GLY A 47 4.59 -6.80 -10.08
C GLY A 47 5.71 -6.21 -10.94
N ILE A 48 6.78 -5.72 -10.31
CA ILE A 48 7.85 -4.96 -10.98
C ILE A 48 9.16 -5.77 -10.95
N PRO A 49 9.73 -6.12 -12.13
CA PRO A 49 11.06 -6.68 -12.21
C PRO A 49 12.09 -5.79 -11.51
N PHE A 50 13.12 -6.36 -10.90
CA PHE A 50 14.12 -5.61 -10.12
C PHE A 50 14.67 -4.39 -10.86
N ALA A 51 15.06 -4.55 -12.13
CA ALA A 51 15.59 -3.47 -12.96
C ALA A 51 14.56 -2.37 -13.29
N GLY A 52 13.26 -2.67 -13.19
CA GLY A 52 12.17 -1.74 -13.45
C GLY A 52 11.72 -0.92 -12.25
N LYS A 53 12.15 -1.26 -11.03
CA LYS A 53 11.73 -0.56 -9.80
C LYS A 53 12.00 0.95 -9.81
N PRO A 54 13.16 1.44 -10.32
CA PRO A 54 13.38 2.89 -10.43
C PRO A 54 12.35 3.59 -11.32
N ALA A 55 12.05 3.03 -12.51
CA ALA A 55 11.07 3.62 -13.42
C ALA A 55 9.64 3.58 -12.85
N ALA A 56 9.28 2.46 -12.22
CA ALA A 56 7.98 2.29 -11.57
C ALA A 56 7.71 3.37 -10.50
N ARG A 57 8.73 3.76 -9.73
CA ARG A 57 8.63 4.84 -8.74
C ARG A 57 8.36 6.20 -9.39
N GLU A 58 9.03 6.51 -10.50
CA GLU A 58 8.79 7.77 -11.23
C GLU A 58 7.36 7.84 -11.78
N PHE A 59 6.87 6.75 -12.37
CA PHE A 59 5.50 6.69 -12.86
C PHE A 59 4.46 6.76 -11.73
N ALA A 60 4.73 6.14 -10.58
CA ALA A 60 3.89 6.28 -9.39
C ALA A 60 3.85 7.74 -8.91
N ARG A 61 5.01 8.40 -8.85
CA ARG A 61 5.15 9.81 -8.45
C ARG A 61 4.39 10.74 -9.40
N GLU A 62 4.54 10.55 -10.71
CA GLU A 62 3.84 11.32 -11.74
C GLU A 62 2.32 11.14 -11.61
N TRP A 63 1.86 9.91 -11.52
CA TRP A 63 0.43 9.59 -11.40
C TRP A 63 -0.19 10.20 -10.14
N LEU A 64 0.45 10.02 -8.99
CA LEU A 64 -0.02 10.55 -7.69
C LEU A 64 0.11 12.07 -7.56
N GLY A 65 0.80 12.73 -8.52
CA GLY A 65 0.79 14.18 -8.65
C GLY A 65 -0.54 14.73 -9.18
N ALA A 66 -1.30 13.93 -9.94
CA ALA A 66 -2.56 14.32 -10.58
C ALA A 66 -3.77 13.52 -10.13
N HIS A 67 -3.57 12.36 -9.50
CA HIS A 67 -4.60 11.40 -9.14
C HIS A 67 -4.41 10.87 -7.73
N HIS A 68 -5.48 10.31 -7.15
CA HIS A 68 -5.43 9.76 -5.80
C HIS A 68 -5.31 8.24 -5.83
N GLY A 69 -4.51 7.66 -4.94
CA GLY A 69 -4.34 6.21 -4.87
C GLY A 69 -3.57 5.73 -3.65
N TRP A 70 -3.62 4.42 -3.45
CA TRP A 70 -2.79 3.69 -2.50
C TRP A 70 -1.52 3.21 -3.19
N VAL A 71 -0.43 3.03 -2.45
CA VAL A 71 0.81 2.48 -3.00
C VAL A 71 1.22 1.22 -2.25
N ARG A 72 1.42 0.13 -2.98
CA ARG A 72 2.02 -1.08 -2.43
C ARG A 72 3.53 -0.98 -2.47
N VAL A 73 4.15 -0.94 -1.29
CA VAL A 73 5.59 -0.82 -1.11
C VAL A 73 6.21 -2.16 -0.70
N ASN A 74 7.51 -2.30 -0.91
CA ASN A 74 8.25 -3.47 -0.44
C ASN A 74 8.32 -3.48 1.11
N ASN A 75 8.52 -4.64 1.74
CA ASN A 75 8.63 -4.73 3.21
C ASN A 75 9.83 -3.93 3.75
N VAL A 76 9.72 -3.43 4.98
CA VAL A 76 10.73 -2.61 5.68
C VAL A 76 12.12 -3.23 5.77
N THR A 77 12.23 -4.57 5.69
CA THR A 77 13.50 -5.31 5.71
C THR A 77 14.21 -5.33 4.36
N THR A 78 13.54 -4.90 3.29
CA THR A 78 14.08 -4.95 1.92
C THR A 78 14.90 -3.70 1.59
N PRO A 79 15.90 -3.79 0.70
CA PRO A 79 16.68 -2.63 0.27
C PRO A 79 15.87 -1.63 -0.58
N HIS A 80 14.65 -1.99 -1.00
CA HIS A 80 13.79 -1.16 -1.83
C HIS A 80 12.89 -0.23 -1.03
N PHE A 81 12.59 -0.58 0.22
CA PHE A 81 11.63 0.14 1.05
C PHE A 81 11.94 1.64 1.16
N ALA A 82 13.16 2.00 1.51
CA ALA A 82 13.54 3.40 1.67
C ALA A 82 13.34 4.22 0.38
N ALA A 83 13.63 3.63 -0.79
CA ALA A 83 13.43 4.28 -2.07
C ALA A 83 11.94 4.37 -2.46
N ASP A 84 11.14 3.38 -2.09
CA ASP A 84 9.68 3.43 -2.30
C ASP A 84 9.05 4.54 -1.44
N ILE A 85 9.42 4.63 -0.16
CA ILE A 85 8.94 5.69 0.73
C ILE A 85 9.34 7.06 0.19
N ALA A 86 10.62 7.25 -0.16
CA ALA A 86 11.10 8.51 -0.73
C ALA A 86 10.33 8.93 -1.99
N ALA A 87 9.90 7.98 -2.82
CA ALA A 87 9.14 8.26 -4.04
C ALA A 87 7.72 8.77 -3.77
N VAL A 88 7.12 8.45 -2.63
CA VAL A 88 5.72 8.76 -2.32
C VAL A 88 5.55 9.83 -1.23
N THR A 89 6.59 10.10 -0.45
CA THR A 89 6.56 11.11 0.63
C THR A 89 6.15 12.48 0.10
N GLY A 90 5.13 13.07 0.73
CA GLY A 90 4.67 14.43 0.43
C GLY A 90 3.83 14.56 -0.84
N LEU A 91 3.50 13.46 -1.52
CA LEU A 91 2.63 13.51 -2.69
C LEU A 91 1.17 13.81 -2.29
N PRO A 92 0.51 14.78 -2.94
CA PRO A 92 -0.84 15.20 -2.55
C PRO A 92 -1.90 14.11 -2.82
N GLY A 93 -1.65 13.22 -3.79
CA GLY A 93 -2.56 12.13 -4.15
C GLY A 93 -2.37 10.85 -3.33
N LEU A 94 -1.39 10.78 -2.44
CA LEU A 94 -1.18 9.57 -1.64
C LEU A 94 -2.28 9.41 -0.59
N LEU A 95 -3.09 8.35 -0.72
CA LEU A 95 -4.14 8.02 0.24
C LEU A 95 -3.64 7.15 1.40
N GLY A 96 -2.60 6.35 1.16
CA GLY A 96 -2.08 5.41 2.14
C GLY A 96 -1.12 4.38 1.54
N ILE A 97 -0.54 3.56 2.40
CA ILE A 97 0.41 2.51 2.04
C ILE A 97 -0.22 1.13 2.20
N VAL A 98 0.04 0.26 1.24
CA VAL A 98 -0.14 -1.19 1.37
C VAL A 98 1.24 -1.80 1.64
N LEU A 99 1.48 -2.25 2.88
CA LEU A 99 2.77 -2.80 3.29
C LEU A 99 2.82 -4.29 2.94
N SER A 100 3.68 -4.66 1.99
CA SER A 100 3.87 -6.05 1.59
C SER A 100 4.55 -6.87 2.69
N LYS A 101 4.27 -8.17 2.70
CA LYS A 101 4.87 -9.18 3.59
C LYS A 101 4.93 -8.70 5.04
N THR A 102 3.81 -8.18 5.57
CA THR A 102 3.79 -7.66 6.95
C THR A 102 3.73 -8.84 7.91
N GLU A 103 4.79 -9.10 8.64
CA GLU A 103 4.91 -10.27 9.53
C GLU A 103 4.77 -9.91 11.00
N SER A 104 4.94 -8.63 11.35
CA SER A 104 4.91 -8.19 12.74
C SER A 104 4.36 -6.78 12.94
N ALA A 105 3.98 -6.47 14.18
CA ALA A 105 3.70 -5.11 14.62
C ALA A 105 4.92 -4.17 14.49
N ALA A 106 6.14 -4.71 14.53
CA ALA A 106 7.35 -3.91 14.36
C ALA A 106 7.48 -3.41 12.92
N ASP A 107 7.11 -4.23 11.93
CA ASP A 107 7.13 -3.83 10.51
C ASP A 107 6.22 -2.63 10.26
N VAL A 108 5.03 -2.67 10.86
CA VAL A 108 4.05 -1.57 10.80
C VAL A 108 4.63 -0.31 11.43
N LYS A 109 5.23 -0.42 12.62
CA LYS A 109 5.81 0.72 13.34
C LYS A 109 6.95 1.36 12.56
N LEU A 110 7.87 0.56 12.03
CA LEU A 110 8.96 1.03 11.19
C LEU A 110 8.45 1.74 9.92
N CYS A 111 7.37 1.22 9.32
CA CYS A 111 6.74 1.88 8.19
C CYS A 111 6.11 3.22 8.57
N ALA A 112 5.42 3.28 9.71
CA ALA A 112 4.80 4.50 10.23
C ALA A 112 5.84 5.55 10.67
N GLU A 113 7.00 5.14 11.16
CA GLU A 113 8.13 6.03 11.47
C GLU A 113 8.72 6.63 10.19
N ALA A 114 8.86 5.84 9.13
CA ALA A 114 9.38 6.30 7.84
C ALA A 114 8.41 7.22 7.09
N LEU A 115 7.10 7.05 7.30
CA LEU A 115 6.05 7.86 6.69
C LEU A 115 4.94 8.20 7.70
N PRO A 116 5.15 9.22 8.54
CA PRO A 116 4.20 9.60 9.59
C PRO A 116 2.84 10.06 9.03
N ASP A 117 1.80 9.89 9.84
CA ASP A 117 0.42 10.33 9.57
C ASP A 117 -0.24 9.72 8.30
N VAL A 118 0.34 8.67 7.73
CA VAL A 118 -0.19 7.94 6.57
C VAL A 118 -0.81 6.61 7.01
N PRO A 119 -2.07 6.30 6.62
CA PRO A 119 -2.71 5.04 7.00
C PRO A 119 -2.07 3.85 6.29
N ILE A 120 -2.04 2.71 6.99
CA ILE A 120 -1.42 1.47 6.49
C ILE A 120 -2.47 0.38 6.32
N ILE A 121 -2.39 -0.33 5.20
CA ILE A 121 -3.02 -1.62 4.98
C ILE A 121 -1.92 -2.68 5.02
N ALA A 122 -2.01 -3.60 5.97
CA ALA A 122 -1.02 -4.66 6.10
C ALA A 122 -1.40 -5.86 5.23
N MET A 123 -0.45 -6.34 4.42
CA MET A 123 -0.62 -7.58 3.67
C MET A 123 -0.22 -8.80 4.50
N ILE A 124 -1.20 -9.67 4.70
CA ILE A 124 -1.04 -11.01 5.27
C ILE A 124 -0.85 -11.97 4.11
N GLU A 125 0.38 -12.41 3.90
CA GLU A 125 0.74 -13.25 2.75
C GLU A 125 1.77 -14.34 3.07
N SER A 126 1.87 -14.71 4.35
CA SER A 126 2.65 -15.85 4.82
C SER A 126 1.90 -16.59 5.92
N ALA A 127 2.24 -17.87 6.16
CA ALA A 127 1.66 -18.61 7.29
C ALA A 127 2.00 -17.93 8.63
N TYR A 128 3.19 -17.33 8.73
CA TYR A 128 3.62 -16.60 9.91
C TYR A 128 2.76 -15.35 10.15
N SER A 129 2.58 -14.50 9.13
CA SER A 129 1.73 -13.31 9.25
C SER A 129 0.27 -13.66 9.56
N LEU A 130 -0.25 -14.79 9.04
CA LEU A 130 -1.60 -15.24 9.34
C LEU A 130 -1.80 -15.54 10.83
N LEU A 131 -0.82 -16.19 11.48
CA LEU A 131 -0.86 -16.48 12.92
C LEU A 131 -0.76 -15.22 13.78
N HIS A 132 -0.17 -14.15 13.25
CA HIS A 132 0.03 -12.87 13.96
C HIS A 132 -0.92 -11.75 13.50
N ALA A 133 -1.90 -12.06 12.65
CA ALA A 133 -2.76 -11.08 12.01
C ALA A 133 -3.50 -10.16 13.00
N ALA A 134 -3.92 -10.69 14.15
CA ALA A 134 -4.58 -9.89 15.19
C ALA A 134 -3.63 -8.83 15.78
N ALA A 135 -2.39 -9.19 16.09
CA ALA A 135 -1.40 -8.25 16.62
C ALA A 135 -1.01 -7.19 15.58
N ILE A 136 -0.94 -7.58 14.30
CA ILE A 136 -0.70 -6.66 13.19
C ILE A 136 -1.88 -5.67 13.05
N ALA A 137 -3.13 -6.17 13.09
CA ALA A 137 -4.32 -5.35 12.98
C ALA A 137 -4.47 -4.33 14.11
N ASP A 138 -4.08 -4.70 15.34
CA ASP A 138 -4.16 -3.83 16.53
C ASP A 138 -3.08 -2.75 16.57
N THR A 139 -2.17 -2.69 15.59
CA THR A 139 -1.07 -1.72 15.57
C THR A 139 -1.45 -0.47 14.76
N PRO A 140 -1.59 0.71 15.38
CA PRO A 140 -1.76 1.95 14.62
C PRO A 140 -0.55 2.22 13.72
N PRO A 141 -0.72 2.76 12.50
CA PRO A 141 -1.95 3.26 11.89
C PRO A 141 -2.64 2.24 10.95
N VAL A 142 -2.66 0.94 11.28
CA VAL A 142 -3.33 -0.06 10.43
C VAL A 142 -4.84 0.19 10.37
N VAL A 143 -5.38 0.27 9.17
CA VAL A 143 -6.82 0.52 8.92
C VAL A 143 -7.55 -0.67 8.30
N ARG A 144 -6.82 -1.61 7.69
CA ARG A 144 -7.37 -2.83 7.07
C ARG A 144 -6.27 -3.88 6.88
N LEU A 145 -6.64 -5.15 6.83
CA LEU A 145 -5.78 -6.25 6.38
C LEU A 145 -6.19 -6.70 4.97
N ILE A 146 -5.21 -7.05 4.14
CA ILE A 146 -5.42 -7.78 2.89
C ILE A 146 -4.79 -9.15 3.03
N CYS A 147 -5.58 -10.21 2.86
CA CYS A 147 -5.05 -11.58 2.81
C CYS A 147 -4.77 -11.97 1.36
N ARG A 148 -3.51 -12.26 1.02
CA ARG A 148 -3.15 -12.82 -0.29
C ARG A 148 -3.39 -14.33 -0.24
N SER A 149 -4.11 -14.85 -1.22
CA SER A 149 -4.47 -16.28 -1.27
C SER A 149 -3.26 -17.21 -1.43
N VAL A 150 -2.17 -16.71 -2.02
CA VAL A 150 -0.91 -17.43 -2.15
C VAL A 150 0.04 -16.96 -1.06
N CYS A 151 0.31 -17.85 -0.10
CA CYS A 151 1.31 -17.61 0.93
C CYS A 151 2.71 -17.77 0.32
N GLN A 152 3.55 -16.75 0.46
CA GLN A 152 4.98 -16.90 0.24
C GLN A 152 5.59 -17.62 1.45
N GLY A 153 6.68 -18.37 1.22
CA GLY A 153 7.45 -18.97 2.33
C GLY A 153 8.04 -17.89 3.22
N ALA A 154 8.30 -18.22 4.48
CA ALA A 154 9.04 -17.33 5.38
C ALA A 154 10.41 -17.00 4.75
N GLY A 155 10.72 -15.70 4.65
CA GLY A 155 11.97 -15.18 4.09
C GLY A 155 13.00 -14.91 5.17
#